data_AF-A0A096AYU7-F1
#
_entry.id   AF-A0A096AYU7-F1
#
_cell.length_a   1.000
_cell.length_b   1.000
_cell.length_c   1.000
_cell.angle_alpha   90.00
_cell.angle_beta   90.00
_cell.angle_gamma   90.00
#
_symmetry.space_group_name_H-M   'P 1'
#
loop_
_entity.id
_entity.type
_entity.pdbx_description
1 polymer ?
#
loop_
_entity_poly.entity_id
_entity_poly.type
_entity_poly.pdbx_seq_one_letter_code
_entity_poly.pdbx_strand_id
1 'polypeptide(L)'
;MKTINFSKLALLLLCGSFLLFTSCGKSEIEDMINKEQKQQQEQQEAEKKKKEQEQADAEKKKKEQEQADAEKKKKEQEQADAEKKKKEQEQADAEKKKKEQEQADAEKKKQEEEAQKKKAQEEAEKQKQLEKQKEEQRKKEEAARKKKEAEEAARRQQEELKRKQQQEEAARRQKQQQEEAARRQKQQEEEAARKKKEQEEAAKKLTLSPSTLTLKIDLIAKNINIKNGEAPYTISIAPEGFVKKAGQYDDKNFFSVLAFKKGKTKITVTDAKGKTGVVEVTVE
;
A
#
# COMPACT_ATOMS: atom_id res chain seq x y z
N MET A 1 -73.10 -65.94 46.67
CA MET A 1 -72.44 -64.98 47.59
C MET A 1 -73.29 -64.97 48.86
N LYS A 2 -72.99 -65.86 49.83
CA LYS A 2 -72.17 -65.65 51.04
C LYS A 2 -72.67 -64.49 51.93
N THR A 3 -72.94 -64.62 53.23
CA THR A 3 -73.77 -65.56 54.05
C THR A 3 -73.80 -65.02 55.48
N ILE A 4 -74.83 -65.44 56.22
CA ILE A 4 -75.20 -65.22 57.64
C ILE A 4 -74.20 -65.88 58.63
N ASN A 5 -74.26 -65.55 59.95
CA ASN A 5 -74.24 -66.46 61.16
C ASN A 5 -73.84 -65.71 62.47
N PHE A 6 -74.68 -65.66 63.53
CA PHE A 6 -74.82 -66.57 64.72
C PHE A 6 -73.55 -66.61 65.63
N SER A 7 -73.57 -66.53 66.97
CA SER A 7 -74.52 -67.09 67.95
C SER A 7 -74.32 -66.54 69.38
N LYS A 8 -75.42 -66.35 70.12
CA LYS A 8 -75.54 -66.54 71.58
C LYS A 8 -75.44 -68.06 71.88
N LEU A 9 -75.37 -68.45 73.16
CA LEU A 9 -75.87 -69.74 73.66
C LEU A 9 -74.89 -70.95 73.65
N ALA A 10 -74.04 -71.03 74.67
CA ALA A 10 -73.68 -72.26 75.36
C ALA A 10 -73.39 -71.89 76.83
N LEU A 11 -74.31 -72.21 77.76
CA LEU A 11 -74.29 -73.45 78.56
C LEU A 11 -73.55 -73.18 79.90
N LEU A 12 -74.18 -72.74 80.99
CA LEU A 12 -75.13 -73.48 81.86
C LEU A 12 -74.45 -74.69 82.53
N LEU A 13 -73.99 -74.52 83.78
CA LEU A 13 -73.68 -75.54 84.82
C LEU A 13 -72.90 -74.78 85.93
N LEU A 14 -73.41 -74.46 87.12
CA LEU A 14 -74.22 -75.23 88.06
C LEU A 14 -74.96 -74.25 88.98
N CYS A 15 -76.28 -74.32 89.01
CA CYS A 15 -77.06 -73.88 90.17
C CYS A 15 -78.19 -74.89 90.32
N GLY A 16 -78.42 -75.35 91.55
CA GLY A 16 -79.71 -75.91 91.96
C GLY A 16 -79.70 -77.39 92.33
N SER A 17 -79.78 -77.61 93.63
CA SER A 17 -80.49 -78.70 94.34
C SER A 17 -80.31 -78.40 95.83
N PHE A 18 -81.25 -78.50 96.76
CA PHE A 18 -82.67 -78.85 96.82
C PHE A 18 -82.97 -78.70 98.34
N LEU A 19 -83.76 -77.71 98.77
CA LEU A 19 -85.13 -77.87 99.29
C LEU A 19 -85.32 -78.85 100.47
N LEU A 20 -86.17 -78.40 101.42
CA LEU A 20 -86.82 -79.08 102.55
C LEU A 20 -86.03 -78.98 103.87
N PHE A 21 -86.61 -78.65 105.03
CA PHE A 21 -87.94 -78.98 105.51
C PHE A 21 -88.40 -78.03 106.63
N THR A 22 -89.69 -78.07 106.82
CA THR A 22 -90.62 -77.27 107.62
C THR A 22 -90.55 -77.48 109.14
N SER A 23 -91.20 -76.56 109.86
CA SER A 23 -92.32 -76.81 110.82
C SER A 23 -92.09 -76.51 112.31
N CYS A 24 -93.09 -75.80 112.87
CA CYS A 24 -93.52 -75.67 114.27
C CYS A 24 -92.49 -75.19 115.30
N GLY A 25 -92.79 -74.28 116.22
CA GLY A 25 -94.03 -73.68 116.68
C GLY A 25 -93.69 -72.89 117.96
N LYS A 26 -94.56 -71.93 118.31
CA LYS A 26 -94.65 -71.23 119.61
C LYS A 26 -94.26 -72.15 120.78
N SER A 27 -93.54 -71.70 121.81
CA SER A 27 -93.74 -70.48 122.58
C SER A 27 -92.54 -70.20 123.51
N GLU A 28 -92.42 -68.94 123.95
CA GLU A 28 -91.62 -68.47 125.10
C GLU A 28 -90.09 -68.48 124.95
N ILE A 29 -89.51 -67.43 124.36
CA ILE A 29 -88.21 -66.89 124.80
C ILE A 29 -88.25 -65.37 124.56
N GLU A 30 -88.86 -64.63 125.48
CA GLU A 30 -88.92 -63.15 125.47
C GLU A 30 -87.63 -62.49 126.06
N ASP A 31 -86.59 -63.27 126.40
CA ASP A 31 -85.44 -62.77 127.19
C ASP A 31 -84.05 -62.91 126.52
N MET A 32 -83.98 -63.26 125.23
CA MET A 32 -82.69 -63.42 124.51
C MET A 32 -82.44 -62.39 123.38
N ILE A 33 -83.39 -61.47 123.15
CA ILE A 33 -83.43 -60.51 122.02
C ILE A 33 -82.37 -59.39 122.10
N ASN A 34 -81.74 -59.14 123.26
CA ASN A 34 -80.94 -57.92 123.46
C ASN A 34 -79.42 -58.09 123.25
N LYS A 35 -78.92 -59.28 122.89
CA LYS A 35 -77.47 -59.54 122.77
C LYS A 35 -76.99 -59.87 121.35
N GLU A 36 -77.86 -60.37 120.47
CA GLU A 36 -77.49 -60.72 119.08
C GLU A 36 -77.58 -59.55 118.08
N GLN A 37 -78.37 -58.50 118.36
CA GLN A 37 -78.43 -57.32 117.48
C GLN A 37 -77.11 -56.52 117.44
N LYS A 38 -76.26 -56.63 118.47
CA LYS A 38 -74.99 -55.89 118.54
C LYS A 38 -73.87 -56.51 117.69
N GLN A 39 -73.95 -57.79 117.33
CA GLN A 39 -72.93 -58.46 116.52
C GLN A 39 -73.15 -58.35 115.00
N GLN A 40 -74.38 -58.12 114.53
CA GLN A 40 -74.63 -57.92 113.09
C GLN A 40 -74.27 -56.50 112.59
N GLN A 41 -74.17 -55.52 113.48
CA GLN A 41 -73.82 -54.14 113.10
C GLN A 41 -72.30 -53.95 112.87
N GLU A 42 -71.44 -54.75 113.51
CA GLU A 42 -69.98 -54.66 113.35
C GLU A 42 -69.44 -55.33 112.07
N GLN A 43 -70.14 -56.33 111.51
CA GLN A 43 -69.70 -56.98 110.26
C GLN A 43 -70.00 -56.15 108.99
N GLN A 44 -71.02 -55.29 109.00
CA GLN A 44 -71.33 -54.45 107.84
C GLN A 44 -70.42 -53.22 107.72
N GLU A 45 -69.82 -52.75 108.81
CA GLU A 45 -68.93 -51.58 108.77
C GLU A 45 -67.51 -51.93 108.28
N ALA A 46 -67.05 -53.17 108.52
CA ALA A 46 -65.75 -53.65 108.04
C ALA A 46 -65.72 -53.94 106.52
N GLU A 47 -66.85 -54.37 105.92
CA GLU A 47 -66.92 -54.63 104.47
C GLU A 47 -67.00 -53.33 103.65
N LYS A 48 -67.61 -52.27 104.23
CA LYS A 48 -67.72 -50.95 103.57
C LYS A 48 -66.37 -50.24 103.48
N LYS A 49 -65.52 -50.35 104.51
CA LYS A 49 -64.14 -49.81 104.48
C LYS A 49 -63.21 -50.52 103.49
N LYS A 50 -63.47 -51.79 103.16
CA LYS A 50 -62.63 -52.54 102.21
C LYS A 50 -62.95 -52.20 100.74
N LYS A 51 -64.20 -51.90 100.40
CA LYS A 51 -64.61 -51.45 99.05
C LYS A 51 -64.23 -49.99 98.75
N GLU A 52 -64.16 -49.14 99.77
CA GLU A 52 -63.76 -47.73 99.60
C GLU A 52 -62.25 -47.56 99.35
N GLN A 53 -61.43 -48.48 99.89
CA GLN A 53 -59.98 -48.48 99.64
C GLN A 53 -59.59 -49.05 98.26
N GLU A 54 -60.38 -49.97 97.70
CA GLU A 54 -60.13 -50.55 96.36
C GLU A 54 -60.55 -49.61 95.20
N GLN A 55 -61.53 -48.74 95.42
CA GLN A 55 -61.91 -47.71 94.43
C GLN A 55 -60.94 -46.52 94.38
N ALA A 56 -60.24 -46.20 95.48
CA ALA A 56 -59.26 -45.11 95.52
C ALA A 56 -57.95 -45.44 94.77
N ASP A 57 -57.48 -46.69 94.83
CA ASP A 57 -56.26 -47.11 94.11
C ASP A 57 -56.47 -47.24 92.60
N ALA A 58 -57.68 -47.57 92.14
CA ALA A 58 -58.02 -47.62 90.72
C ALA A 58 -58.07 -46.21 90.07
N GLU A 59 -58.52 -45.19 90.81
CA GLU A 59 -58.58 -43.82 90.27
C GLU A 59 -57.19 -43.16 90.21
N LYS A 60 -56.31 -43.46 91.17
CA LYS A 60 -54.94 -42.95 91.19
C LYS A 60 -54.10 -43.50 90.02
N LYS A 61 -54.27 -44.78 89.69
CA LYS A 61 -53.60 -45.43 88.56
C LYS A 61 -54.07 -44.94 87.19
N LYS A 62 -55.32 -44.45 87.09
CA LYS A 62 -55.88 -43.89 85.85
C LYS A 62 -55.40 -42.46 85.57
N LYS A 63 -55.26 -41.63 86.62
CA LYS A 63 -54.70 -40.26 86.51
C LYS A 63 -53.20 -40.24 86.18
N GLU A 64 -52.44 -41.22 86.67
CA GLU A 64 -50.99 -41.32 86.39
C GLU A 64 -50.71 -41.76 84.93
N GLN A 65 -51.59 -42.61 84.36
CA GLN A 65 -51.50 -43.01 82.96
C GLN A 65 -51.92 -41.89 81.98
N GLU A 66 -52.90 -41.05 82.35
CA GLU A 66 -53.36 -39.93 81.53
C GLU A 66 -52.36 -38.75 81.51
N GLN A 67 -51.62 -38.53 82.60
CA GLN A 67 -50.54 -37.54 82.64
C GLN A 67 -49.30 -37.97 81.84
N ALA A 68 -48.98 -39.27 81.82
CA ALA A 68 -47.86 -39.81 81.03
C ALA A 68 -48.11 -39.72 79.51
N ASP A 69 -49.32 -40.00 79.03
CA ASP A 69 -49.67 -39.88 77.61
C ASP A 69 -49.71 -38.42 77.14
N ALA A 70 -50.15 -37.48 78.00
CA ALA A 70 -50.14 -36.05 77.67
C ALA A 70 -48.71 -35.49 77.56
N GLU A 71 -47.79 -35.90 78.43
CA GLU A 71 -46.39 -35.45 78.36
C GLU A 71 -45.66 -36.03 77.15
N LYS A 72 -45.93 -37.29 76.80
CA LYS A 72 -45.35 -37.93 75.61
C LYS A 72 -45.82 -37.26 74.32
N LYS A 73 -47.11 -36.91 74.23
CA LYS A 73 -47.69 -36.21 73.07
C LYS A 73 -47.16 -34.78 72.92
N LYS A 74 -46.85 -34.09 74.03
CA LYS A 74 -46.27 -32.74 74.00
C LYS A 74 -44.80 -32.75 73.55
N LYS A 75 -44.00 -33.72 74.00
CA LYS A 75 -42.60 -33.92 73.54
C LYS A 75 -42.52 -34.33 72.06
N GLU A 76 -43.44 -35.16 71.59
CA GLU A 76 -43.49 -35.59 70.19
C GLU A 76 -43.90 -34.45 69.24
N GLN A 77 -44.80 -33.57 69.68
CA GLN A 77 -45.20 -32.37 68.93
C GLN A 77 -44.08 -31.31 68.90
N GLU A 78 -43.35 -31.12 70.01
CA GLU A 78 -42.22 -30.17 70.09
C GLU A 78 -41.01 -30.62 69.26
N GLN A 79 -40.76 -31.93 69.19
CA GLN A 79 -39.74 -32.50 68.29
C GLN A 79 -40.14 -32.38 66.82
N ALA A 80 -41.42 -32.60 66.48
CA ALA A 80 -41.91 -32.45 65.11
C ALA A 80 -41.83 -31.01 64.61
N ASP A 81 -42.19 -30.02 65.44
CA ASP A 81 -42.10 -28.60 65.06
C ASP A 81 -40.65 -28.12 64.94
N ALA A 82 -39.74 -28.59 65.80
CA ALA A 82 -38.32 -28.30 65.69
C ALA A 82 -37.69 -28.89 64.42
N GLU A 83 -38.05 -30.12 64.06
CA GLU A 83 -37.56 -30.76 62.83
C GLU A 83 -38.11 -30.08 61.57
N LYS A 84 -39.39 -29.67 61.59
CA LYS A 84 -40.01 -28.94 60.49
C LYS A 84 -39.36 -27.57 60.27
N LYS A 85 -39.09 -26.83 61.36
CA LYS A 85 -38.41 -25.53 61.30
C LYS A 85 -36.96 -25.64 60.82
N LYS A 86 -36.26 -26.72 61.19
CA LYS A 86 -34.89 -27.00 60.71
C LYS A 86 -34.87 -27.34 59.20
N LYS A 87 -35.82 -28.14 58.72
CA LYS A 87 -35.97 -28.45 57.29
C LYS A 87 -36.36 -27.23 56.45
N GLU A 88 -37.22 -26.36 56.98
CA GLU A 88 -37.66 -25.13 56.30
C GLU A 88 -36.51 -24.11 56.20
N GLN A 89 -35.69 -23.99 57.26
CA GLN A 89 -34.50 -23.15 57.26
C GLN A 89 -33.40 -23.68 56.32
N GLU A 90 -33.18 -25.00 56.28
CA GLU A 90 -32.21 -25.64 55.39
C GLU A 90 -32.63 -25.55 53.90
N GLN A 91 -33.93 -25.62 53.61
CA GLN A 91 -34.47 -25.38 52.27
C GLN A 91 -34.34 -23.90 51.85
N ALA A 92 -34.60 -22.96 52.77
CA ALA A 92 -34.46 -21.53 52.48
C ALA A 92 -33.00 -21.13 52.22
N ASP A 93 -32.05 -21.66 53.00
CA ASP A 93 -30.62 -21.41 52.79
C ASP A 93 -30.10 -22.08 51.50
N ALA A 94 -30.59 -23.27 51.17
CA ALA A 94 -30.26 -23.94 49.90
C ALA A 94 -30.82 -23.17 48.69
N GLU A 95 -32.05 -22.66 48.75
CA GLU A 95 -32.66 -21.87 47.68
C GLU A 95 -31.96 -20.51 47.51
N LYS A 96 -31.60 -19.85 48.61
CA LYS A 96 -30.84 -18.59 48.59
C LYS A 96 -29.47 -18.79 47.97
N LYS A 97 -28.75 -19.85 48.34
CA LYS A 97 -27.44 -20.20 47.77
C LYS A 97 -27.52 -20.56 46.28
N LYS A 98 -28.62 -21.19 45.85
CA LYS A 98 -28.87 -21.49 44.43
C LYS A 98 -29.11 -20.23 43.60
N LYS A 99 -29.92 -19.29 44.10
CA LYS A 99 -30.18 -17.99 43.43
C LYS A 99 -28.92 -17.11 43.37
N GLU A 100 -28.11 -17.11 44.42
CA GLU A 100 -26.87 -16.33 44.46
C GLU A 100 -25.82 -16.90 43.47
N GLN A 101 -25.74 -18.22 43.35
CA GLN A 101 -24.88 -18.88 42.38
C GLN A 101 -25.35 -18.66 40.92
N GLU A 102 -26.66 -18.70 40.67
CA GLU A 102 -27.23 -18.43 39.34
C GLU A 102 -27.07 -16.96 38.92
N GLN A 103 -27.17 -16.02 39.86
CA GLN A 103 -26.88 -14.59 39.60
C GLN A 103 -25.40 -14.35 39.33
N ALA A 104 -24.50 -14.99 40.09
CA ALA A 104 -23.05 -14.87 39.87
C ALA A 104 -22.63 -15.44 38.51
N ASP A 105 -23.18 -16.60 38.10
CA ASP A 105 -22.90 -17.19 36.80
C ASP A 105 -23.48 -16.35 35.64
N ALA A 106 -24.67 -15.78 35.81
CA ALA A 106 -25.26 -14.85 34.83
C ALA A 106 -24.45 -13.56 34.68
N GLU A 107 -23.96 -12.99 35.78
CA GLU A 107 -23.11 -11.81 35.76
C GLU A 107 -21.74 -12.09 35.11
N LYS A 108 -21.13 -13.22 35.45
CA LYS A 108 -19.85 -13.66 34.85
C LYS A 108 -19.98 -13.89 33.35
N LYS A 109 -21.07 -14.52 32.91
CA LYS A 109 -21.38 -14.73 31.48
C LYS A 109 -21.60 -13.40 30.73
N LYS A 110 -22.26 -12.44 31.37
CA LYS A 110 -22.50 -11.10 30.79
C LYS A 110 -21.20 -10.29 30.66
N GLN A 111 -20.31 -10.37 31.64
CA GLN A 111 -18.98 -9.76 31.58
C GLN A 111 -18.10 -10.40 30.50
N GLU A 112 -18.16 -11.73 30.33
CA GLU A 112 -17.43 -12.44 29.27
C GLU A 112 -17.92 -12.05 27.87
N GLU A 113 -19.23 -11.92 27.68
CA GLU A 113 -19.83 -11.51 26.40
C GLU A 113 -19.50 -10.04 26.07
N GLU A 114 -19.50 -9.14 27.05
CA GLU A 114 -19.09 -7.74 26.86
C GLU A 114 -17.60 -7.62 26.54
N ALA A 115 -16.74 -8.42 27.19
CA ALA A 115 -15.32 -8.48 26.90
C ALA A 115 -15.04 -9.03 25.49
N GLN A 116 -15.79 -10.05 25.04
CA GLN A 116 -15.69 -10.56 23.67
C GLN A 116 -16.18 -9.53 22.65
N LYS A 117 -17.28 -8.81 22.91
CA LYS A 117 -17.76 -7.72 22.05
C LYS A 117 -16.74 -6.59 21.93
N LYS A 118 -16.11 -6.16 23.04
CA LYS A 118 -15.05 -5.14 23.02
C LYS A 118 -13.84 -5.58 22.21
N LYS A 119 -13.38 -6.84 22.38
CA LYS A 119 -12.28 -7.39 21.57
C LYS A 119 -12.62 -7.46 20.09
N ALA A 120 -13.83 -7.91 19.74
CA ALA A 120 -14.28 -7.96 18.34
C ALA A 120 -14.42 -6.55 17.72
N GLN A 121 -14.88 -5.56 18.49
CA GLN A 121 -14.94 -4.16 18.03
C GLN A 121 -13.55 -3.57 17.80
N GLU A 122 -12.60 -3.79 18.72
CA GLU A 122 -11.23 -3.31 18.59
C GLU A 122 -10.51 -3.96 17.38
N GLU A 123 -10.73 -5.25 17.13
CA GLU A 123 -10.17 -5.94 15.97
C GLU A 123 -10.77 -5.44 14.64
N ALA A 124 -12.09 -5.22 14.60
CA ALA A 124 -12.75 -4.64 13.44
C ALA A 124 -12.28 -3.20 13.15
N GLU A 125 -12.01 -2.41 14.19
CA GLU A 125 -11.49 -1.04 14.05
C GLU A 125 -10.03 -1.04 13.58
N LYS A 126 -9.19 -1.96 14.09
CA LYS A 126 -7.82 -2.18 13.58
C LYS A 126 -7.81 -2.63 12.13
N GLN A 127 -8.71 -3.54 11.73
CA GLN A 127 -8.84 -3.93 10.32
C GLN A 127 -9.24 -2.75 9.43
N LYS A 128 -10.22 -1.92 9.85
CA LYS A 128 -10.61 -0.71 9.11
C LYS A 128 -9.47 0.32 9.00
N GLN A 129 -8.69 0.51 10.06
CA GLN A 129 -7.51 1.41 10.01
C GLN A 129 -6.44 0.87 9.06
N LEU A 130 -6.16 -0.44 9.10
CA LEU A 130 -5.17 -1.07 8.23
C LEU A 130 -5.60 -0.98 6.75
N GLU A 131 -6.89 -1.17 6.45
CA GLU A 131 -7.42 -1.04 5.10
C GLU A 131 -7.33 0.40 4.59
N LYS A 132 -7.69 1.41 5.41
CA LYS A 132 -7.51 2.82 5.09
C LYS A 132 -6.05 3.17 4.80
N GLN A 133 -5.11 2.68 5.62
CA GLN A 133 -3.68 2.90 5.40
C GLN A 133 -3.19 2.25 4.10
N LYS A 134 -3.64 1.04 3.78
CA LYS A 134 -3.33 0.37 2.51
C LYS A 134 -3.90 1.13 1.32
N GLU A 135 -5.13 1.62 1.40
CA GLU A 135 -5.74 2.41 0.33
C GLU A 135 -4.98 3.73 0.10
N GLU A 136 -4.60 4.42 1.16
CA GLU A 136 -3.80 5.65 1.07
C GLU A 136 -2.41 5.38 0.48
N GLN A 137 -1.75 4.30 0.87
CA GLN A 137 -0.47 3.87 0.27
C GLN A 137 -0.63 3.58 -1.22
N ARG A 138 -1.67 2.85 -1.64
CA ARG A 138 -1.95 2.57 -3.06
C ARG A 138 -2.19 3.86 -3.85
N LYS A 139 -2.94 4.82 -3.30
CA LYS A 139 -3.14 6.13 -3.93
C LYS A 139 -1.83 6.92 -4.09
N LYS A 140 -0.97 6.90 -3.06
CA LYS A 140 0.36 7.54 -3.13
C LYS A 140 1.27 6.86 -4.15
N GLU A 141 1.27 5.54 -4.21
CA GLU A 141 2.06 4.77 -5.18
C GLU A 141 1.58 5.00 -6.62
N GLU A 142 0.26 5.00 -6.84
CA GLU A 142 -0.31 5.29 -8.16
C GLU A 142 -0.01 6.72 -8.61
N ALA A 143 -0.12 7.70 -7.71
CA ALA A 143 0.25 9.08 -7.99
C ALA A 143 1.75 9.22 -8.30
N ALA A 144 2.62 8.54 -7.54
CA ALA A 144 4.06 8.53 -7.79
C ALA A 144 4.39 7.86 -9.15
N ARG A 145 3.68 6.78 -9.51
CA ARG A 145 3.84 6.10 -10.80
C ARG A 145 3.40 6.99 -11.96
N LYS A 146 2.24 7.63 -11.87
CA LYS A 146 1.77 8.60 -12.88
C LYS A 146 2.73 9.78 -13.04
N LYS A 147 3.29 10.28 -11.93
CA LYS A 147 4.30 11.35 -11.98
C LYS A 147 5.58 10.90 -12.70
N LYS A 148 6.10 9.72 -12.38
CA LYS A 148 7.29 9.15 -13.05
C LYS A 148 7.04 8.91 -14.54
N GLU A 149 5.88 8.39 -14.90
CA GLU A 149 5.50 8.13 -16.29
C GLU A 149 5.36 9.44 -17.09
N ALA A 150 4.75 10.47 -16.49
CA ALA A 150 4.67 11.80 -17.10
C ALA A 150 6.05 12.46 -17.26
N GLU A 151 6.94 12.33 -16.27
CA GLU A 151 8.32 12.84 -16.33
C GLU A 151 9.13 12.12 -17.41
N GLU A 152 9.00 10.80 -17.52
CA GLU A 152 9.67 10.02 -18.55
C GLU A 152 9.14 10.35 -19.95
N ALA A 153 7.81 10.52 -20.11
CA ALA A 153 7.21 10.96 -21.35
C ALA A 153 7.70 12.36 -21.77
N ALA A 154 7.77 13.31 -20.82
CA ALA A 154 8.31 14.64 -21.06
C ALA A 154 9.79 14.59 -21.45
N ARG A 155 10.59 13.75 -20.80
CA ARG A 155 12.00 13.55 -21.14
C ARG A 155 12.18 12.95 -22.54
N ARG A 156 11.35 11.97 -22.92
CA ARG A 156 11.36 11.38 -24.28
C ARG A 156 11.00 12.42 -25.34
N GLN A 157 9.99 13.26 -25.10
CA GLN A 157 9.63 14.36 -26.00
C GLN A 157 10.77 15.38 -26.15
N GLN A 158 11.43 15.75 -25.05
CA GLN A 158 12.59 16.64 -25.10
C GLN A 158 13.78 16.03 -25.85
N GLU A 159 14.05 14.74 -25.67
CA GLU A 159 15.11 14.04 -26.39
C GLU A 159 14.82 13.98 -27.89
N GLU A 160 13.57 13.68 -28.29
CA GLU A 160 13.17 13.66 -29.69
C GLU A 160 13.29 15.04 -30.35
N LEU A 161 12.89 16.11 -29.66
CA LEU A 161 13.08 17.49 -30.13
C LEU A 161 14.56 17.83 -30.31
N LYS A 162 15.42 17.47 -29.34
CA LYS A 162 16.87 17.66 -29.45
C LYS A 162 17.46 16.88 -30.63
N ARG A 163 17.03 15.64 -30.86
CA ARG A 163 17.47 14.84 -32.02
C ARG A 163 17.04 15.49 -33.34
N LYS A 164 15.80 15.98 -33.45
CA LYS A 164 15.33 16.69 -34.65
C LYS A 164 16.14 17.96 -34.90
N GLN A 165 16.40 18.76 -33.86
CA GLN A 165 17.25 19.95 -33.96
C GLN A 165 18.69 19.62 -34.40
N GLN A 166 19.29 18.58 -33.82
CA GLN A 166 20.63 18.14 -34.21
C GLN A 166 20.69 17.63 -35.67
N GLN A 167 19.66 16.91 -36.11
CA GLN A 167 19.56 16.46 -37.50
C GLN A 167 19.39 17.63 -38.48
N GLU A 168 18.54 18.61 -38.14
CA GLU A 168 18.36 19.81 -38.96
C GLU A 168 19.64 20.66 -39.02
N GLU A 169 20.33 20.83 -37.89
CA GLU A 169 21.62 21.55 -37.84
C GLU A 169 22.70 20.82 -38.66
N ALA A 170 22.77 19.48 -38.56
CA ALA A 170 23.69 18.67 -39.34
C ALA A 170 23.40 18.77 -40.86
N ALA A 171 22.13 18.72 -41.25
CA ALA A 171 21.71 18.90 -42.65
C ALA A 171 22.05 20.32 -43.16
N ARG A 172 21.84 21.35 -42.33
CA ARG A 172 22.21 22.73 -42.66
C ARG A 172 23.72 22.89 -42.83
N ARG A 173 24.53 22.27 -41.97
CA ARG A 173 26.00 22.27 -42.08
C ARG A 173 26.47 21.55 -43.35
N GLN A 174 25.87 20.40 -43.69
CA GLN A 174 26.19 19.70 -44.94
C GLN A 174 25.84 20.55 -46.17
N LYS A 175 24.68 21.20 -46.19
CA LYS A 175 24.29 22.10 -47.28
C LYS A 175 25.24 23.29 -47.42
N GLN A 176 25.67 23.90 -46.31
CA GLN A 176 26.65 24.98 -46.32
C GLN A 176 28.01 24.51 -46.84
N GLN A 177 28.48 23.32 -46.44
CA GLN A 177 29.74 22.77 -46.95
C GLN A 177 29.68 22.48 -48.46
N GLN A 178 28.55 21.96 -48.95
CA GLN A 178 28.35 21.74 -50.39
C GLN A 178 28.33 23.06 -51.17
N GLU A 179 27.64 24.09 -50.66
CA GLU A 179 27.59 25.41 -51.28
C GLU A 179 28.98 26.07 -51.30
N GLU A 180 29.73 25.98 -50.20
CA GLU A 180 31.09 26.50 -50.12
C GLU A 180 32.04 25.74 -51.07
N ALA A 181 31.94 24.42 -51.15
CA ALA A 181 32.72 23.61 -52.08
C ALA A 181 32.42 23.98 -53.55
N ALA A 182 31.14 24.14 -53.90
CA ALA A 182 30.72 24.58 -55.23
C ALA A 182 31.24 26.00 -55.54
N ARG A 183 31.21 26.91 -54.56
CA ARG A 183 31.76 28.27 -54.72
C ARG A 183 33.27 28.25 -54.92
N ARG A 184 34.01 27.42 -54.18
CA ARG A 184 35.46 27.24 -54.34
C ARG A 184 35.80 26.64 -55.71
N GLN A 185 35.05 25.64 -56.18
CA GLN A 185 35.23 25.07 -57.52
C GLN A 185 35.02 26.14 -58.61
N LYS A 186 33.94 26.93 -58.51
CA LYS A 186 33.67 28.01 -59.46
C LYS A 186 34.76 29.08 -59.46
N GLN A 187 35.31 29.43 -58.29
CA GLN A 187 36.44 30.36 -58.19
C GLN A 187 37.71 29.79 -58.82
N GLN A 188 38.02 28.51 -58.60
CA GLN A 188 39.17 27.84 -59.22
C GLN A 188 39.02 27.77 -60.74
N GLU A 189 37.83 27.47 -61.25
CA GLU A 189 37.55 27.46 -62.69
C GLU A 189 37.70 28.86 -63.31
N GLU A 190 37.19 29.90 -62.64
CA GLU A 190 37.35 31.28 -63.11
C GLU A 190 38.82 31.72 -63.09
N GLU A 191 39.56 31.38 -62.03
CA GLU A 191 41.00 31.68 -61.94
C GLU A 191 41.80 30.92 -63.01
N ALA A 192 41.50 29.64 -63.25
CA ALA A 192 42.10 28.86 -64.31
C ALA A 192 41.79 29.43 -65.69
N ALA A 193 40.56 29.89 -65.93
CA ALA A 193 40.17 30.56 -67.16
C ALA A 193 40.90 31.90 -67.34
N ARG A 194 41.08 32.69 -66.27
CA ARG A 194 41.87 33.93 -66.28
C ARG A 194 43.34 33.65 -66.60
N LYS A 195 43.96 32.68 -65.93
CA LYS A 195 45.35 32.25 -66.19
C LYS A 195 45.54 31.76 -67.63
N LYS A 196 44.57 31.00 -68.16
CA LYS A 196 44.62 30.54 -69.56
C LYS A 196 44.55 31.71 -70.54
N LYS A 197 43.67 32.70 -70.29
CA LYS A 197 43.60 33.93 -71.11
C LYS A 197 44.89 34.75 -71.04
N GLU A 198 45.46 34.91 -69.86
CA GLU A 198 46.72 35.63 -69.66
C GLU A 198 47.88 34.94 -70.38
N GLN A 199 47.97 33.60 -70.30
CA GLN A 199 48.97 32.83 -71.04
C GLN A 199 48.78 32.94 -72.55
N GLU A 200 47.54 32.91 -73.05
CA GLU A 200 47.24 33.10 -74.47
C GLU A 200 47.62 34.51 -74.94
N GLU A 201 47.35 35.55 -74.15
CA GLU A 201 47.75 36.93 -74.46
C GLU A 201 49.28 37.09 -74.40
N ALA A 202 49.94 36.53 -73.40
CA ALA A 202 51.40 36.53 -73.29
C ALA A 202 52.05 35.79 -74.47
N ALA A 203 51.47 34.68 -74.93
CA ALA A 203 51.93 33.95 -76.10
C ALA A 203 51.78 34.74 -77.42
N LYS A 204 50.88 35.74 -77.45
CA LYS A 204 50.67 36.68 -78.57
C LYS A 204 51.64 37.89 -78.55
N LYS A 205 52.40 38.10 -77.47
CA LYS A 205 53.41 39.17 -77.39
C LYS A 205 54.81 38.66 -77.79
N LEU A 206 55.56 39.48 -78.51
CA LEU A 206 56.98 39.28 -78.76
C LEU A 206 57.81 39.91 -77.63
N THR A 207 58.80 39.16 -77.19
CA THR A 207 59.77 39.56 -76.18
C THR A 207 61.01 40.10 -76.88
N LEU A 208 61.27 41.38 -76.66
CA LEU A 208 62.41 42.10 -77.24
C LEU A 208 63.41 42.43 -76.13
N SER A 209 64.71 42.33 -76.43
CA SER A 209 65.79 42.59 -75.49
C SER A 209 66.87 43.49 -76.11
N PRO A 210 67.05 44.72 -75.62
CA PRO A 210 66.33 45.33 -74.50
C PRO A 210 64.92 45.83 -74.89
N SER A 211 63.99 45.88 -73.93
CA SER A 211 62.63 46.43 -74.11
C SER A 211 62.56 47.96 -73.97
N THR A 212 63.56 48.55 -73.34
CA THR A 212 63.79 49.99 -73.28
C THR A 212 65.25 50.29 -73.63
N LEU A 213 65.48 51.34 -74.40
CA LEU A 213 66.81 51.65 -74.91
C LEU A 213 67.07 53.15 -74.85
N THR A 214 68.19 53.53 -74.24
CA THR A 214 68.69 54.91 -74.30
C THR A 214 69.86 54.98 -75.27
N LEU A 215 69.74 55.83 -76.29
CA LEU A 215 70.75 56.04 -77.32
C LEU A 215 71.29 57.46 -77.24
N LYS A 216 72.58 57.62 -77.51
CA LYS A 216 73.19 58.94 -77.71
C LYS A 216 73.30 59.21 -79.21
N ILE A 217 73.10 60.46 -79.61
CA ILE A 217 73.42 60.91 -80.96
C ILE A 217 74.92 60.63 -81.21
N ASP A 218 75.27 60.17 -82.42
CA ASP A 218 76.62 59.77 -82.85
C ASP A 218 77.14 58.40 -82.35
N LEU A 219 76.30 57.56 -81.74
CA LEU A 219 76.69 56.19 -81.33
C LEU A 219 76.55 55.17 -82.48
N ILE A 220 77.42 54.13 -82.48
CA ILE A 220 77.31 52.93 -83.33
C ILE A 220 75.94 52.25 -83.12
N ALA A 221 75.39 51.66 -84.19
CA ALA A 221 74.09 51.00 -84.16
C ALA A 221 73.97 50.01 -82.99
N LYS A 222 72.85 50.06 -82.28
CA LYS A 222 72.56 49.13 -81.17
C LYS A 222 71.64 48.02 -81.63
N ASN A 223 71.96 46.80 -81.18
CA ASN A 223 71.19 45.60 -81.51
C ASN A 223 70.05 45.41 -80.52
N ILE A 224 68.87 45.11 -81.06
CA ILE A 224 67.69 44.69 -80.34
C ILE A 224 67.40 43.25 -80.76
N ASN A 225 67.44 42.34 -79.79
CA ASN A 225 67.26 40.91 -80.02
C ASN A 225 65.78 40.55 -79.84
N ILE A 226 65.28 39.72 -80.76
CA ILE A 226 63.94 39.13 -80.73
C ILE A 226 64.09 37.75 -80.08
N LYS A 227 63.53 37.57 -78.88
CA LYS A 227 63.75 36.38 -78.04
C LYS A 227 62.80 35.23 -78.35
N ASN A 228 61.63 35.53 -78.92
CA ASN A 228 60.62 34.58 -79.35
C ASN A 228 59.87 35.14 -80.58
N GLY A 229 59.18 34.28 -81.33
CA GLY A 229 58.49 34.66 -82.57
C GLY A 229 59.06 33.92 -83.78
N GLU A 230 58.44 34.12 -84.94
CA GLU A 230 58.86 33.49 -86.19
C GLU A 230 59.12 34.54 -87.27
N ALA A 231 60.30 34.47 -87.87
CA ALA A 231 60.66 35.26 -89.04
C ALA A 231 59.74 34.94 -90.24
N PRO A 232 59.56 35.87 -91.20
CA PRO A 232 60.15 37.21 -91.26
C PRO A 232 59.52 38.22 -90.29
N TYR A 233 60.29 39.23 -89.88
CA TYR A 233 59.82 40.27 -88.95
C TYR A 233 59.51 41.58 -89.68
N THR A 234 58.46 42.27 -89.24
CA THR A 234 58.09 43.61 -89.71
C THR A 234 58.37 44.63 -88.62
N ILE A 235 59.11 45.69 -88.93
CA ILE A 235 59.51 46.72 -87.96
C ILE A 235 58.87 48.06 -88.35
N SER A 236 58.09 48.63 -87.44
CA SER A 236 57.46 49.93 -87.56
C SER A 236 57.97 50.87 -86.47
N ILE A 237 58.35 52.10 -86.84
CA ILE A 237 58.94 53.09 -85.94
C ILE A 237 58.04 54.31 -85.93
N ALA A 238 57.48 54.67 -84.77
CA ALA A 238 56.60 55.82 -84.64
C ALA A 238 56.76 56.52 -83.27
N PRO A 239 56.81 57.87 -83.23
CA PRO A 239 56.93 58.79 -84.36
C PRO A 239 58.27 58.66 -85.10
N GLU A 240 58.26 58.95 -86.41
CA GLU A 240 59.45 58.89 -87.27
C GLU A 240 60.43 60.04 -87.01
N GLY A 241 61.69 59.87 -87.45
CA GLY A 241 62.69 60.94 -87.48
C GLY A 241 63.66 61.00 -86.28
N PHE A 242 63.41 60.25 -85.20
CA PHE A 242 64.31 60.16 -84.04
C PHE A 242 65.35 59.05 -84.19
N VAL A 243 64.93 57.90 -84.72
CA VAL A 243 65.77 56.73 -84.99
C VAL A 243 65.49 56.17 -86.39
N LYS A 244 66.46 55.46 -86.98
CA LYS A 244 66.25 54.66 -88.21
C LYS A 244 66.76 53.24 -88.02
N LYS A 245 66.15 52.30 -88.75
CA LYS A 245 66.63 50.92 -88.87
C LYS A 245 67.95 50.92 -89.66
N ALA A 246 69.02 50.42 -89.04
CA ALA A 246 70.34 50.30 -89.64
C ALA A 246 70.53 48.96 -90.37
N GLY A 247 69.89 47.90 -89.88
CA GLY A 247 69.91 46.56 -90.47
C GLY A 247 68.92 45.63 -89.79
N GLN A 248 68.55 44.55 -90.47
CA GLN A 248 67.65 43.52 -89.96
C GLN A 248 68.19 42.15 -90.37
N TYR A 249 68.29 41.25 -89.40
CA TYR A 249 68.92 39.94 -89.56
C TYR A 249 67.96 38.89 -89.02
N ASP A 250 67.01 38.49 -89.86
CA ASP A 250 65.94 37.55 -89.51
C ASP A 250 66.49 36.15 -89.19
N ASP A 251 67.57 35.73 -89.86
CA ASP A 251 68.31 34.49 -89.60
C ASP A 251 68.92 34.44 -88.18
N LYS A 252 69.23 35.62 -87.62
CA LYS A 252 69.85 35.79 -86.30
C LYS A 252 68.90 36.38 -85.26
N ASN A 253 67.64 36.60 -85.63
CA ASN A 253 66.59 37.16 -84.78
C ASN A 253 66.98 38.48 -84.08
N PHE A 254 67.64 39.41 -84.78
CA PHE A 254 67.89 40.75 -84.26
C PHE A 254 67.86 41.82 -85.34
N PHE A 255 67.65 43.06 -84.93
CA PHE A 255 67.78 44.23 -85.80
C PHE A 255 68.60 45.31 -85.10
N SER A 256 69.19 46.19 -85.90
CA SER A 256 70.05 47.26 -85.40
C SER A 256 69.41 48.62 -85.68
N VAL A 257 69.54 49.55 -84.74
CA VAL A 257 68.98 50.91 -84.84
C VAL A 257 70.03 51.98 -84.58
N LEU A 258 69.89 53.10 -85.28
CA LEU A 258 70.72 54.30 -85.15
C LEU A 258 69.87 55.50 -84.73
N ALA A 259 70.41 56.32 -83.85
CA ALA A 259 69.78 57.55 -83.40
C ALA A 259 70.24 58.75 -84.22
N PHE A 260 69.32 59.68 -84.52
CA PHE A 260 69.57 60.85 -85.37
C PHE A 260 69.16 62.17 -84.71
N LYS A 261 68.10 62.15 -83.90
CA LYS A 261 67.55 63.35 -83.27
C LYS A 261 67.10 63.05 -81.85
N LYS A 262 67.35 63.99 -80.94
CA LYS A 262 66.92 63.88 -79.54
C LYS A 262 65.40 63.78 -79.46
N GLY A 263 64.90 62.86 -78.64
CA GLY A 263 63.47 62.65 -78.46
C GLY A 263 63.13 61.20 -78.09
N LYS A 264 61.83 60.90 -78.04
CA LYS A 264 61.31 59.57 -77.67
C LYS A 264 60.55 58.98 -78.84
N THR A 265 60.73 57.69 -79.09
CA THR A 265 60.02 56.94 -80.13
C THR A 265 59.76 55.51 -79.68
N LYS A 266 58.80 54.84 -80.32
CA LYS A 266 58.48 53.44 -80.07
C LYS A 266 58.74 52.63 -81.33
N ILE A 267 59.40 51.49 -81.16
CA ILE A 267 59.63 50.53 -82.24
C ILE A 267 58.71 49.34 -82.00
N THR A 268 57.76 49.14 -82.90
CA THR A 268 56.87 47.98 -82.88
C THR A 268 57.40 46.94 -83.86
N VAL A 269 57.68 45.74 -83.37
CA VAL A 269 58.09 44.58 -84.17
C VAL A 269 56.91 43.62 -84.25
N THR A 270 56.62 43.11 -85.44
CA THR A 270 55.57 42.11 -85.68
C THR A 270 56.18 40.88 -86.34
N ASP A 271 55.86 39.68 -85.89
CA ASP A 271 56.35 38.43 -86.49
C ASP A 271 55.42 37.92 -87.60
N ALA A 272 55.82 36.86 -88.30
CA ALA A 272 55.03 36.25 -89.38
C ALA A 272 53.65 35.74 -88.92
N LYS A 273 53.51 35.44 -87.62
CA LYS A 273 52.26 34.97 -86.99
C LYS A 273 51.44 36.12 -86.39
N GLY A 274 51.84 37.37 -86.60
CA GLY A 274 51.15 38.57 -86.11
C GLY A 274 51.37 38.88 -84.63
N LYS A 275 52.30 38.21 -83.95
CA LYS A 275 52.71 38.59 -82.58
C LYS A 275 53.42 39.91 -82.62
N THR A 276 53.23 40.76 -81.61
CA THR A 276 53.83 42.10 -81.57
C THR A 276 54.64 42.34 -80.32
N GLY A 277 55.74 43.08 -80.45
CA GLY A 277 56.58 43.53 -79.34
C GLY A 277 56.96 44.99 -79.53
N VAL A 278 57.12 45.72 -78.44
CA VAL A 278 57.43 47.15 -78.47
C VAL A 278 58.73 47.42 -77.71
N VAL A 279 59.62 48.21 -78.32
CA VAL A 279 60.78 48.80 -77.65
C VAL A 279 60.58 50.29 -77.52
N GLU A 280 60.70 50.81 -76.31
CA GLU A 280 60.69 52.25 -76.06
C GLU A 280 62.12 52.79 -76.16
N VAL A 281 62.33 53.76 -77.04
CA VAL A 281 63.66 54.32 -77.30
C VAL A 281 63.68 55.79 -76.91
N THR A 282 64.63 56.17 -76.07
CA THR A 282 64.94 57.56 -75.72
C THR A 282 66.29 57.93 -76.33
N VAL A 283 66.33 59.03 -77.08
CA VAL A 283 67.55 59.58 -77.67
C VAL A 283 67.94 60.84 -76.93
N GLU A 284 69.15 60.85 -76.39
CA GLU A 284 69.75 61.95 -75.61
C GLU A 284 70.93 62.63 -76.30
#